data_AF-A0A3B9LHP1-F1
#
_entry.id   AF-A0A3B9LHP1-F1
#
_cell.length_a   1.000
_cell.length_b   1.000
_cell.length_c   1.000
_cell.angle_alpha   90.00
_cell.angle_beta   90.00
_cell.angle_gamma   90.00
#
_symmetry.space_group_name_H-M   'P 1'
#
loop_
_entity.id
_entity.type
_entity.pdbx_description
1 polymer ?
#
loop_
_entity_poly.entity_id
_entity_poly.type
_entity_poly.pdbx_seq_one_letter_code
_entity_poly.pdbx_strand_id
1 'polypeptide(L)'
;MRKAGVLAREKIDKETRVQAARIVEAAKLEAKRSEPANQLSLDRQSHATESVLSQPINLQNETAFTKVANGFDFPVGKPDAQGYYKARGFRSHGHLGEDWDGIRGGDTDLGDPIYSIGDGVVVFARDCHMGWGNVVIIRHAFREDGTVKNIDSLYGHLNS
;
A
#
# COMPACT_ATOMS: atom_id res chain seq x y z
N MET A 1 -25.79 -57.98 -18.53
CA MET A 1 -24.63 -57.06 -18.57
C MET A 1 -24.89 -55.84 -19.48
N ARG A 2 -25.74 -54.88 -19.08
CA ARG A 2 -26.04 -53.67 -19.89
C ARG A 2 -26.37 -52.41 -19.04
N LYS A 3 -25.62 -52.13 -17.95
CA LYS A 3 -25.86 -50.92 -17.13
C LYS A 3 -24.63 -50.06 -16.80
N ALA A 4 -23.41 -50.46 -17.19
CA ALA A 4 -22.20 -49.66 -16.91
C ALA A 4 -21.85 -48.63 -18.02
N GLY A 5 -22.30 -48.81 -19.26
CA GLY A 5 -21.94 -47.94 -20.40
C GLY A 5 -22.76 -46.66 -20.55
N VAL A 6 -23.91 -46.54 -19.87
CA VAL A 6 -24.81 -45.37 -19.99
C VAL A 6 -24.35 -44.22 -19.07
N LEU A 7 -23.91 -44.55 -17.84
CA LEU A 7 -23.48 -43.57 -16.84
C LEU A 7 -22.13 -42.90 -17.18
N ALA A 8 -21.22 -43.62 -17.86
CA ALA A 8 -19.95 -43.04 -18.31
C ALA A 8 -20.15 -42.01 -19.44
N ARG A 9 -21.15 -42.23 -20.30
CA ARG A 9 -21.45 -41.35 -21.44
C ARG A 9 -22.15 -40.06 -21.01
N GLU A 10 -23.04 -40.12 -20.02
CA GLU A 10 -23.69 -38.95 -19.43
C GLU A 10 -22.71 -38.02 -18.69
N LYS A 11 -21.67 -38.58 -18.06
CA LYS A 11 -20.65 -37.79 -17.35
C LYS A 11 -19.75 -37.02 -18.33
N ILE A 12 -19.35 -37.66 -19.42
CA ILE A 12 -18.54 -37.04 -20.49
C ILE A 12 -19.33 -35.94 -21.21
N ASP A 13 -20.63 -36.16 -21.50
CA ASP A 13 -21.48 -35.14 -22.14
C ASP A 13 -21.72 -33.92 -21.24
N LYS A 14 -21.84 -34.11 -19.91
CA LYS A 14 -21.95 -33.00 -18.95
C LYS A 14 -20.65 -32.20 -18.82
N GLU A 15 -19.50 -32.86 -18.72
CA GLU A 15 -18.20 -32.19 -18.64
C GLU A 15 -17.88 -31.42 -19.92
N THR A 16 -18.22 -31.97 -21.09
CA THR A 16 -18.03 -31.31 -22.40
C THR A 16 -18.93 -30.06 -22.54
N ARG A 17 -20.17 -30.12 -22.04
CA ARG A 17 -21.09 -28.97 -22.03
C ARG A 17 -20.64 -27.85 -21.09
N VAL A 18 -20.09 -28.19 -19.92
CA VAL A 18 -19.56 -27.19 -18.97
C VAL A 18 -18.31 -26.51 -19.54
N GLN A 19 -17.43 -27.26 -20.21
CA GLN A 19 -16.24 -26.68 -20.85
C GLN A 19 -16.62 -25.78 -22.04
N ALA A 20 -17.59 -26.19 -22.87
CA ALA A 20 -18.11 -25.35 -23.95
C ALA A 20 -18.77 -24.06 -23.44
N ALA A 21 -19.52 -24.12 -22.34
CA ALA A 21 -20.13 -22.94 -21.73
C ALA A 21 -19.07 -21.93 -21.20
N ARG A 22 -17.97 -22.42 -20.61
CA ARG A 22 -16.88 -21.55 -20.13
C ARG A 22 -16.12 -20.86 -21.26
N ILE A 23 -15.95 -21.54 -22.40
CA ILE A 23 -15.33 -20.96 -23.60
C ILE A 23 -16.23 -19.87 -24.20
N VAL A 24 -17.54 -20.08 -24.24
CA VAL A 24 -18.51 -19.07 -24.73
C VAL A 24 -18.57 -17.84 -23.81
N GLU A 25 -18.49 -18.04 -22.49
CA GLU A 25 -18.47 -16.94 -21.50
C GLU A 25 -17.17 -16.12 -21.61
N ALA A 26 -16.03 -16.78 -21.80
CA ALA A 26 -14.73 -16.12 -22.02
C ALA A 26 -14.70 -15.31 -23.33
N ALA A 27 -15.23 -15.88 -24.43
CA ALA A 27 -15.35 -15.19 -25.71
C ALA A 27 -16.30 -13.97 -25.65
N LYS A 28 -17.37 -14.04 -24.86
CA LYS A 28 -18.26 -12.88 -24.60
C LYS A 28 -17.57 -11.78 -23.79
N LEU A 29 -16.70 -12.12 -22.85
CA LEU A 29 -15.92 -11.13 -22.08
C LEU A 29 -14.84 -10.46 -22.94
N GLU A 30 -14.18 -11.20 -23.85
CA GLU A 30 -13.20 -10.63 -24.77
C GLU A 30 -13.86 -9.75 -25.85
N ALA A 31 -15.02 -10.15 -26.38
CA ALA A 31 -15.78 -9.32 -27.32
C ALA A 31 -16.29 -8.00 -26.70
N LYS A 32 -16.40 -7.92 -25.37
CA LYS A 32 -16.78 -6.70 -24.64
C LYS A 32 -15.59 -5.75 -24.38
N ARG A 33 -14.35 -6.18 -24.65
CA ARG A 33 -13.13 -5.39 -24.40
C ARG A 33 -12.64 -4.63 -25.65
N SER A 34 -13.19 -4.90 -26.83
CA SER A 34 -12.77 -4.28 -28.10
C SER A 34 -13.91 -3.52 -28.77
N GLU A 35 -14.26 -2.35 -28.23
CA GLU A 35 -14.92 -1.29 -28.99
C GLU A 35 -14.09 0.00 -28.85
N PRO A 36 -13.81 0.74 -29.94
CA PRO A 36 -13.16 2.04 -29.84
C PRO A 36 -14.18 3.06 -29.33
N ALA A 37 -14.03 3.51 -28.09
CA ALA A 37 -14.85 4.57 -27.52
C ALA A 37 -14.52 5.91 -28.19
N ASN A 38 -15.32 6.28 -29.19
CA ASN A 38 -15.34 7.62 -29.76
C ASN A 38 -16.41 8.47 -29.04
N GLN A 39 -15.95 9.58 -28.47
CA GLN A 39 -16.67 10.81 -28.09
C GLN A 39 -18.05 10.70 -27.41
N LEU A 40 -18.07 10.92 -26.09
CA LEU A 40 -19.21 11.48 -25.37
C LEU A 40 -18.83 12.85 -24.81
N SER A 41 -19.45 13.88 -25.36
CA SER A 41 -19.41 15.27 -24.90
C SER A 41 -19.98 15.39 -23.48
N LEU A 42 -19.15 15.87 -22.55
CA LEU A 42 -19.60 16.36 -21.25
C LEU A 42 -19.19 17.82 -21.15
N ASP A 43 -20.19 18.69 -21.20
CA ASP A 43 -20.10 20.14 -21.02
C ASP A 43 -19.33 20.47 -19.74
N ARG A 44 -18.05 20.86 -19.91
CA ARG A 44 -17.27 21.51 -18.87
C ARG A 44 -17.40 23.01 -19.08
N GLN A 45 -18.29 23.64 -18.33
CA GLN A 45 -18.33 25.11 -18.22
C GLN A 45 -16.93 25.61 -17.89
N SER A 46 -16.37 26.39 -18.81
CA SER A 46 -15.05 27.00 -18.69
C SER A 46 -15.11 28.15 -17.71
N HIS A 47 -14.78 27.89 -16.45
CA HIS A 47 -14.37 28.95 -15.54
C HIS A 47 -12.91 29.32 -15.84
N ALA A 48 -12.81 30.54 -16.38
CA ALA A 48 -11.68 31.44 -16.53
C ALA A 48 -10.29 30.97 -16.04
N THR A 49 -9.35 31.10 -16.96
CA THR A 49 -7.92 31.37 -16.78
C THR A 49 -7.56 32.05 -15.45
N GLU A 50 -7.05 31.28 -14.50
CA GLU A 50 -6.03 31.78 -13.57
C GLU A 50 -4.69 31.22 -14.04
N SER A 51 -3.83 32.09 -14.56
CA SER A 51 -2.43 31.75 -14.79
C SER A 51 -1.79 31.57 -13.42
N VAL A 52 -1.74 30.33 -12.93
CA VAL A 52 -0.88 29.98 -11.80
C VAL A 52 0.55 30.24 -12.28
N LEU A 53 1.12 31.36 -11.84
CA LEU A 53 2.52 31.66 -12.06
C LEU A 53 3.32 30.47 -11.52
N SER A 54 3.97 29.73 -12.42
CA SER A 54 4.90 28.68 -12.03
C SER A 54 6.04 29.37 -11.29
N GLN A 55 5.99 29.35 -9.96
CA GLN A 55 7.14 29.74 -9.18
C GLN A 55 8.30 28.82 -9.57
N PRO A 56 9.52 29.35 -9.78
CA PRO A 56 10.66 28.49 -10.03
C PRO A 56 10.79 27.54 -8.84
N ILE A 57 10.76 26.24 -9.11
CA ILE A 57 11.07 25.22 -8.11
C ILE A 57 12.52 25.44 -7.73
N ASN A 58 12.75 26.09 -6.59
CA ASN A 58 14.07 26.17 -6.00
C ASN A 58 14.38 24.78 -5.46
N LEU A 59 14.92 23.92 -6.32
CA LEU A 59 15.60 22.70 -5.92
C LEU A 59 16.89 23.12 -5.22
N GLN A 60 16.76 23.64 -4.00
CA GLN A 60 17.88 23.61 -3.09
C GLN A 60 18.20 22.13 -2.95
N ASN A 61 19.36 21.71 -3.47
CA ASN A 61 19.88 20.37 -3.25
C ASN A 61 20.23 20.28 -1.76
N GLU A 62 19.21 20.16 -0.92
CA GLU A 62 19.35 19.98 0.51
C GLU A 62 19.98 18.61 0.72
N THR A 63 21.18 18.64 1.26
CA THR A 63 21.94 17.43 1.62
C THR A 63 22.01 17.37 3.13
N ALA A 64 21.91 16.16 3.65
CA ALA A 64 22.02 15.90 5.07
C ALA A 64 22.94 14.71 5.29
N PHE A 65 23.71 14.76 6.38
CA PHE A 65 24.54 13.65 6.82
C PHE A 65 23.77 12.84 7.86
N THR A 66 23.81 11.53 7.72
CA THR A 66 23.37 10.58 8.74
C THR A 66 24.40 9.47 8.87
N LYS A 67 24.40 8.81 10.03
CA LYS A 67 25.04 7.51 10.15
C LYS A 67 24.32 6.51 9.24
N VAL A 68 25.09 5.54 8.75
CA VAL A 68 24.54 4.38 8.07
C VAL A 68 23.90 3.49 9.13
N ALA A 69 22.62 3.17 8.99
CA ALA A 69 21.90 2.25 9.85
C ALA A 69 22.60 0.88 9.85
N ASN A 70 22.83 0.34 11.04
CA ASN A 70 23.45 -0.97 11.26
C ASN A 70 22.42 -2.07 11.56
N GLY A 71 21.13 -1.72 11.58
CA GLY A 71 20.01 -2.59 11.85
C GLY A 71 18.72 -1.78 11.92
N PHE A 72 17.60 -2.49 12.03
CA PHE A 72 16.29 -1.91 12.24
C PHE A 72 15.59 -2.60 13.40
N ASP A 73 14.92 -1.82 14.24
CA ASP A 73 14.23 -2.29 15.45
C ASP A 73 12.74 -1.87 15.44
N PHE A 74 11.95 -2.35 16.39
CA PHE A 74 10.55 -1.96 16.53
C PHE A 74 10.41 -0.49 16.94
N PRO A 75 9.39 0.22 16.42
CA PRO A 75 9.20 1.64 16.70
C PRO A 75 8.56 1.92 18.07
N VAL A 76 8.18 0.87 18.82
CA VAL A 76 7.46 0.93 20.09
C VAL A 76 8.06 -0.06 21.09
N GLY A 77 7.80 0.15 22.39
CA GLY A 77 8.02 -0.89 23.42
C GLY A 77 9.46 -1.43 23.50
N LYS A 78 10.48 -0.57 23.50
CA LYS A 78 11.88 -1.03 23.64
C LYS A 78 12.05 -1.98 24.85
N PRO A 79 12.92 -3.00 24.75
CA PRO A 79 13.82 -3.30 23.63
C PRO A 79 13.24 -4.12 22.47
N ASP A 80 12.04 -4.71 22.59
CA ASP A 80 11.56 -5.72 21.60
C ASP A 80 10.03 -5.64 21.41
N ALA A 81 9.49 -4.44 21.20
CA ALA A 81 8.03 -4.19 21.20
C ALA A 81 7.30 -4.73 22.45
N GLN A 82 7.98 -4.79 23.60
CA GLN A 82 7.40 -5.25 24.85
C GLN A 82 6.18 -4.42 25.22
N GLY A 83 5.08 -5.11 25.49
CA GLY A 83 3.80 -4.48 25.79
C GLY A 83 3.00 -4.03 24.57
N TYR A 84 3.45 -4.35 23.35
CA TYR A 84 2.74 -4.08 22.10
C TYR A 84 2.57 -5.34 21.27
N TYR A 85 1.64 -5.28 20.33
CA TYR A 85 1.41 -6.31 19.33
C TYR A 85 0.98 -5.69 18.01
N LYS A 86 1.16 -6.42 16.91
CA LYS A 86 0.70 -6.02 15.58
C LYS A 86 -0.81 -6.24 15.47
N ALA A 87 -1.58 -5.15 15.60
CA ALA A 87 -3.04 -5.19 15.53
C ALA A 87 -3.54 -5.40 14.10
N ARG A 88 -2.87 -4.78 13.11
CA ARG A 88 -3.15 -4.97 11.68
C ARG A 88 -1.86 -5.05 10.89
N GLY A 89 -1.76 -6.02 9.97
CA GLY A 89 -0.64 -6.15 9.04
C GLY A 89 -0.89 -5.55 7.66
N PHE A 90 0.13 -5.62 6.80
CA PHE A 90 0.07 -5.17 5.41
C PHE A 90 -1.02 -5.89 4.61
N ARG A 91 -1.77 -5.11 3.83
CA ARG A 91 -2.76 -5.56 2.84
C ARG A 91 -2.62 -4.69 1.60
N SER A 92 -2.22 -5.31 0.48
CA SER A 92 -1.95 -4.62 -0.80
C SER A 92 -3.12 -3.79 -1.35
N HIS A 93 -4.34 -4.01 -0.86
CA HIS A 93 -5.56 -3.31 -1.32
C HIS A 93 -6.30 -2.60 -0.18
N GLY A 94 -5.58 -2.00 0.78
CA GLY A 94 -6.23 -1.12 1.76
C GLY A 94 -5.44 -0.79 3.02
N HIS A 95 -4.30 -1.43 3.27
CA HIS A 95 -3.46 -1.12 4.42
C HIS A 95 -1.98 -1.28 4.08
N LEU A 96 -1.30 -0.18 3.78
CA LEU A 96 0.06 -0.20 3.23
C LEU A 96 1.14 -0.17 4.32
N GLY A 97 0.84 -0.69 5.51
CA GLY A 97 1.74 -0.71 6.66
C GLY A 97 1.28 -1.66 7.74
N GLU A 98 1.76 -1.43 8.95
CA GLU A 98 1.39 -2.17 10.15
C GLU A 98 0.89 -1.19 11.22
N ASP A 99 -0.15 -1.57 11.94
CA ASP A 99 -0.57 -0.86 13.15
C ASP A 99 -0.16 -1.66 14.37
N TRP A 100 0.33 -0.93 15.37
CA TRP A 100 0.86 -1.45 16.61
C TRP A 100 0.05 -0.88 17.77
N ASP A 101 -0.52 -1.77 18.58
CA ASP A 101 -1.38 -1.40 19.70
C ASP A 101 -0.74 -1.91 21.00
N GLY A 102 -0.91 -1.14 22.08
CA GLY A 102 -0.55 -1.54 23.43
C GLY A 102 -1.49 -2.62 23.98
N ILE A 103 -0.95 -3.57 24.74
CA ILE A 103 -1.73 -4.67 25.32
C ILE A 103 -2.68 -4.25 26.46
N ARG A 104 -2.63 -2.98 26.88
CA ARG A 104 -3.38 -2.43 28.01
C ARG A 104 -4.85 -2.12 27.68
N GLY A 105 -5.20 -2.10 26.38
CA GLY A 105 -6.57 -1.93 25.87
C GLY A 105 -7.05 -0.47 25.84
N GLY A 106 -7.98 -0.16 24.93
CA GLY A 106 -8.39 1.22 24.64
C GLY A 106 -7.22 2.09 24.19
N ASP A 107 -7.36 3.42 24.32
CA ASP A 107 -6.32 4.40 23.95
C ASP A 107 -5.23 4.54 25.03
N THR A 108 -4.93 3.47 25.76
CA THR A 108 -3.99 3.53 26.90
C THR A 108 -2.54 3.67 26.46
N ASP A 109 -2.24 3.47 25.19
CA ASP A 109 -0.97 3.71 24.52
C ASP A 109 -0.90 5.08 23.81
N LEU A 110 -1.99 5.87 23.84
CA LEU A 110 -1.97 7.23 23.35
C LEU A 110 -0.93 8.06 24.10
N GLY A 111 0.02 8.63 23.35
CA GLY A 111 1.10 9.44 23.90
C GLY A 111 2.33 8.63 24.34
N ASP A 112 2.32 7.31 24.19
CA ASP A 112 3.52 6.51 24.37
C ASP A 112 4.61 6.91 23.35
N PRO A 113 5.90 6.84 23.73
CA PRO A 113 6.99 7.28 22.87
C PRO A 113 7.14 6.37 21.65
N ILE A 114 7.20 7.00 20.47
CA ILE A 114 7.56 6.35 19.21
C ILE A 114 9.04 6.60 18.92
N TYR A 115 9.72 5.56 18.45
CA TYR A 115 11.16 5.60 18.19
C TYR A 115 11.46 5.38 16.71
N SER A 116 12.49 6.07 16.21
CA SER A 116 13.07 5.76 14.91
C SER A 116 13.55 4.31 14.89
N ILE A 117 13.27 3.59 13.81
CA ILE A 117 13.66 2.18 13.67
C ILE A 117 15.18 2.02 13.47
N GLY A 118 15.88 3.10 13.12
CA GLY A 118 17.33 3.13 12.95
C GLY A 118 17.87 4.56 12.76
N ASP A 119 19.18 4.69 12.60
CA ASP A 119 19.79 5.98 12.25
C ASP A 119 19.26 6.48 10.88
N GLY A 120 18.94 7.77 10.77
CA GLY A 120 18.37 8.32 9.54
C GLY A 120 18.17 9.84 9.58
N VAL A 121 17.63 10.38 8.49
CA VAL A 121 17.28 11.80 8.34
C VAL A 121 15.76 11.93 8.19
N VAL A 122 15.14 12.82 8.97
CA VAL A 122 13.74 13.19 8.76
C VAL A 122 13.61 13.92 7.43
N VAL A 123 12.85 13.35 6.49
CA VAL A 123 12.61 13.91 5.15
C VAL A 123 11.20 14.46 4.99
N PHE A 124 10.31 14.17 5.94
CA PHE A 124 8.95 14.69 6.00
C PHE A 124 8.49 14.72 7.46
N ALA A 125 7.85 15.83 7.88
CA ALA A 125 7.22 15.96 9.19
C ALA A 125 6.10 17.00 9.12
N ARG A 126 4.86 16.56 8.90
CA ARG A 126 3.69 17.44 8.74
C ARG A 126 2.40 16.76 9.20
N ASP A 127 1.38 17.56 9.52
CA ASP A 127 0.00 17.08 9.63
C ASP A 127 -0.57 16.88 8.22
N CYS A 128 -0.90 15.63 7.91
CA CYS A 128 -1.48 15.20 6.63
C CYS A 128 -3.03 15.20 6.65
N HIS A 129 -3.66 15.46 7.80
CA HIS A 129 -5.11 15.44 8.01
C HIS A 129 -5.78 14.14 7.49
N MET A 130 -7.08 14.19 7.15
CA MET A 130 -7.84 13.19 6.37
C MET A 130 -7.59 11.72 6.71
N GLY A 131 -7.44 11.42 7.99
CA GLY A 131 -7.23 10.06 8.50
C GLY A 131 -5.78 9.70 8.78
N TRP A 132 -4.77 10.43 8.29
CA TRP A 132 -3.35 10.20 8.59
C TRP A 132 -2.88 10.93 9.85
N GLY A 133 -3.35 12.16 10.10
CA GLY A 133 -2.88 12.99 11.20
C GLY A 133 -1.41 13.40 11.02
N ASN A 134 -0.67 13.55 12.12
CA ASN A 134 0.76 13.86 12.06
C ASN A 134 1.55 12.68 11.50
N VAL A 135 2.33 12.96 10.46
CA VAL A 135 3.17 11.98 9.77
C VAL A 135 4.63 12.41 9.79
N VAL A 136 5.50 11.49 10.16
CA VAL A 136 6.96 11.62 10.02
C VAL A 136 7.46 10.54 9.07
N ILE A 137 8.35 10.91 8.15
CA ILE A 137 9.07 9.97 7.29
C ILE A 137 10.56 10.16 7.51
N ILE A 138 11.26 9.06 7.78
CA ILE A 138 12.71 9.04 7.99
C ILE A 138 13.34 8.21 6.89
N ARG A 139 14.33 8.80 6.20
CA ARG A 139 15.18 8.10 5.24
C ARG A 139 16.38 7.50 5.94
N HIS A 140 16.56 6.20 5.78
CA HIS A 140 17.68 5.44 6.32
C HIS A 140 18.60 5.00 5.20
N ALA A 141 19.88 5.32 5.30
CA ALA A 141 20.91 4.71 4.49
C ALA A 141 21.44 3.46 5.21
N PHE A 142 21.49 2.31 4.54
CA PHE A 142 21.99 1.06 5.09
C PHE A 142 22.90 0.35 4.08
N ARG A 143 23.74 -0.58 4.56
CA ARG A 143 24.62 -1.38 3.69
C ARG A 143 24.02 -2.76 3.46
N GLU A 144 23.95 -3.15 2.19
CA GLU A 144 23.58 -4.49 1.75
C GLU A 144 24.53 -4.90 0.62
N ASP A 145 25.20 -6.04 0.76
CA ASP A 145 26.17 -6.57 -0.21
C ASP A 145 27.26 -5.55 -0.64
N GLY A 146 27.76 -4.78 0.33
CA GLY A 146 28.79 -3.75 0.09
C GLY A 146 28.28 -2.48 -0.59
N THR A 147 26.99 -2.42 -0.95
CA THR A 147 26.35 -1.26 -1.57
C THR A 147 25.52 -0.49 -0.54
N VAL A 148 25.53 0.85 -0.62
CA VAL A 148 24.62 1.68 0.18
C VAL A 148 23.27 1.75 -0.52
N LYS A 149 22.22 1.35 0.20
CA LYS A 149 20.81 1.44 -0.23
C LYS A 149 20.06 2.35 0.72
N ASN A 150 18.90 2.82 0.30
CA ASN A 150 18.01 3.64 1.11
C ASN A 150 16.65 2.96 1.27
N ILE A 151 16.06 3.09 2.47
CA ILE A 151 14.64 2.86 2.71
C ILE A 151 14.04 4.05 3.45
N ASP A 152 12.75 4.25 3.29
CA ASP A 152 11.98 5.24 4.05
C ASP A 152 11.08 4.50 5.03
N SER A 153 11.13 4.87 6.31
CA SER A 153 10.16 4.48 7.33
C SER A 153 9.11 5.58 7.48
N LEU A 154 7.85 5.20 7.69
CA LEU A 154 6.73 6.11 7.85
C LEU A 154 6.05 5.87 9.19
N TYR A 155 5.84 6.94 9.95
CA TYR A 155 5.15 6.96 11.23
C TYR A 155 3.91 7.83 11.08
N GLY A 156 2.72 7.24 11.14
CA GLY A 156 1.44 7.93 11.01
C GLY A 156 0.67 7.99 12.32
N HIS A 157 -0.40 8.77 12.34
CA HIS A 157 -1.31 8.92 13.47
C HIS A 157 -0.65 9.41 14.76
N LEU A 158 0.47 10.15 14.66
CA LEU A 158 1.17 10.66 15.84
C LEU A 158 0.35 11.75 16.52
N ASN A 159 0.36 11.77 17.86
CA ASN A 159 -0.32 12.80 18.63
C ASN A 159 0.45 14.14 18.63
N SER A 160 1.78 14.08 18.75
CA SER A 160 2.68 15.24 18.86
C SER A 160 4.06 14.94 18.29
#